data_AF-A0A6N7RMG4-F1
#
_entry.id   AF-A0A6N7RMG4-F1
#
_cell.length_a   1.000
_cell.length_b   1.000
_cell.length_c   1.000
_cell.angle_alpha   90.00
_cell.angle_beta   90.00
_cell.angle_gamma   90.00
#
_symmetry.space_group_name_H-M   'P 1'
#
loop_
_entity.id
_entity.type
_entity.pdbx_description
1 polymer ?
#
loop_
_entity_poly.entity_id
_entity_poly.type
_entity_poly.pdbx_seq_one_letter_code
_entity_poly.pdbx_strand_id
1 'polypeptide(L)'
;MQTNPVRRFASVLGSLLGCFLLIALFMVQLRYLGYESGLVPVAHADASAEVAYVSPTPRSTVTAEYCSEVVAALDPANPSGRTSTQMTFDDSWFFRDARTYQHDLATACSVLAAVCNSESQYYDGVAGSVPYAERTLGALGFHDVRTESYAMRSSILDEVSSLLMGSSDVAAYTLASKTIAAEQDGQPVTLLFVGIRGTYGAEWLSNFNFLGQSAGEADHRGFKAAEEEVEEAVRSYAHELGLDPAHTRILITGHSRGGAIANLLAADLDAPEDDVSALAPSSGIYAYTFAAPCATRAADRHDEAFGNIFNVVNEADIVTQLPLSSWGFGRYGSKIILPSTASDDFDDSYAVVQTAYERNTGYALGCDEDALTALSAFGSTASNHVPTLDVLASPLGIMGAVQSFIGLDLSAVLTAHYPDTYIAWMQAGSAYAEAA
;
A
#
# COMPACT_ATOMS: atom_id res chain seq x y z
N MET A 1 -29.01 43.32 -16.09
CA MET A 1 -28.02 42.27 -15.76
C MET A 1 -28.12 41.94 -14.28
N GLN A 2 -29.00 41.02 -13.90
CA GLN A 2 -29.02 40.46 -12.55
C GLN A 2 -28.17 39.18 -12.58
N THR A 3 -27.04 39.20 -11.88
CA THR A 3 -26.22 38.00 -11.69
C THR A 3 -26.92 37.10 -10.66
N ASN A 4 -27.09 35.83 -11.03
CA ASN A 4 -27.82 34.84 -10.25
C ASN A 4 -27.21 34.70 -8.83
N PRO A 5 -28.00 34.86 -7.74
CA PRO A 5 -27.50 34.80 -6.36
C PRO A 5 -26.77 33.50 -6.02
N VAL A 6 -27.12 32.39 -6.68
CA VAL A 6 -26.43 31.09 -6.56
C VAL A 6 -24.97 31.18 -7.02
N ARG A 7 -24.70 31.98 -8.06
CA ARG A 7 -23.35 32.16 -8.62
C ARG A 7 -22.45 33.01 -7.73
N ARG A 8 -23.04 33.95 -6.97
CA ARG A 8 -22.31 34.73 -5.95
C ARG A 8 -22.03 33.90 -4.70
N PHE A 9 -22.98 33.07 -4.28
CA PHE A 9 -22.79 32.18 -3.14
C PHE A 9 -21.69 31.13 -3.41
N ALA A 10 -21.71 30.52 -4.60
CA ALA A 10 -20.66 29.60 -5.04
C ALA A 10 -19.27 30.26 -5.14
N SER A 11 -19.20 31.52 -5.60
CA SER A 11 -17.94 32.27 -5.66
C SER A 11 -17.37 32.61 -4.29
N VAL A 12 -18.23 32.98 -3.32
CA VAL A 12 -17.79 33.28 -1.94
C VAL A 12 -17.35 32.00 -1.22
N LEU A 13 -18.07 30.89 -1.42
CA LEU A 13 -17.68 29.59 -0.87
C LEU A 13 -16.34 29.12 -1.46
N GLY A 14 -16.14 29.29 -2.78
CA GLY A 14 -14.87 28.99 -3.44
C GLY A 14 -13.70 29.85 -2.94
N SER A 15 -13.90 31.15 -2.69
CA SER A 15 -12.88 32.02 -2.12
C SER A 15 -12.55 31.68 -0.66
N LEU A 16 -13.55 31.29 0.15
CA LEU A 16 -13.32 30.82 1.51
C LEU A 16 -12.54 29.51 1.53
N LEU A 17 -12.90 28.56 0.66
CA LEU A 17 -12.17 27.30 0.48
C LEU A 17 -10.70 27.56 0.09
N GLY A 18 -10.47 28.50 -0.84
CA GLY A 18 -9.12 28.92 -1.26
C GLY A 18 -8.30 29.58 -0.14
N CYS A 19 -8.93 30.39 0.72
CA CYS A 19 -8.25 30.98 1.89
C CYS A 19 -7.90 29.94 2.95
N PHE A 20 -8.78 28.98 3.22
CA PHE A 20 -8.48 27.86 4.12
C PHE A 20 -7.32 26.99 3.59
N LEU A 21 -7.27 26.77 2.28
CA LEU A 21 -6.16 26.10 1.60
C LEU A 21 -4.82 26.79 1.83
N LEU A 22 -4.76 28.11 1.63
CA LEU A 22 -3.53 28.88 1.78
C LEU A 22 -3.01 28.91 3.23
N ILE A 23 -3.94 28.94 4.19
CA ILE A 23 -3.59 28.86 5.62
C ILE A 23 -3.09 27.46 5.97
N ALA A 24 -3.71 26.42 5.42
CA ALA A 24 -3.25 25.03 5.60
C ALA A 24 -1.83 24.82 5.08
N LEU A 25 -1.54 25.32 3.88
CA LEU A 25 -0.22 25.25 3.25
C LEU A 25 0.87 25.97 4.04
N PHE A 26 0.55 27.15 4.58
CA PHE A 26 1.49 27.90 5.41
C PHE A 26 1.78 27.21 6.74
N MET A 27 0.78 26.54 7.33
CA MET A 27 0.94 25.78 8.57
C MET A 27 1.75 24.49 8.37
N VAL A 28 1.59 23.79 7.24
CA VAL A 28 2.41 22.64 6.84
C VAL A 28 3.88 23.05 6.71
N GLN A 29 4.18 24.11 5.96
CA GLN A 29 5.55 24.59 5.77
C GLN A 29 6.23 24.99 7.09
N LEU A 30 5.52 25.70 7.97
CA LEU A 30 6.03 26.08 9.29
C LEU A 30 6.33 24.86 10.18
N ARG A 31 5.54 23.79 10.06
CA ARG A 31 5.71 22.56 10.85
C ARG A 31 6.83 21.69 10.29
N TYR A 32 6.94 21.56 8.96
CA TYR A 32 8.06 20.88 8.29
C TYR A 32 9.41 21.54 8.66
N LEU A 33 9.48 22.88 8.58
CA LEU A 33 10.64 23.64 9.05
C LEU A 33 10.89 23.44 10.55
N GLY A 34 9.84 23.27 11.36
CA GLY A 34 9.93 22.97 12.79
C GLY A 34 10.50 21.57 13.09
N TYR A 35 10.21 20.57 12.26
CA TYR A 35 10.76 19.21 12.38
C TYR A 35 12.21 19.13 11.87
N GLU A 36 12.53 19.69 10.70
CA GLU A 36 13.93 19.71 10.20
C GLU A 36 14.88 20.49 11.12
N SER A 37 14.37 21.53 11.80
CA SER A 37 15.15 22.31 12.76
C SER A 37 15.21 21.71 14.17
N GLY A 38 14.54 20.59 14.43
CA GLY A 38 14.47 19.94 15.74
C GLY A 38 13.69 20.73 16.81
N LEU A 39 12.86 21.70 16.39
CA LEU A 39 12.06 22.57 17.28
C LEU A 39 10.72 21.94 17.69
N VAL A 40 10.22 20.96 16.94
CA VAL A 40 9.02 20.16 17.27
C VAL A 40 9.45 18.77 17.73
N PRO A 41 9.08 18.31 18.94
CA PRO A 41 9.37 16.95 19.36
C PRO A 41 8.72 15.93 18.43
N VAL A 42 9.51 15.03 17.85
CA VAL A 42 9.00 13.84 17.17
C VAL A 42 8.55 12.88 18.27
N ALA A 43 7.31 12.39 18.17
CA ALA A 43 6.87 11.30 19.02
C ALA A 43 7.70 10.07 18.63
N HIS A 44 8.69 9.73 19.46
CA HIS A 44 9.29 8.41 19.44
C HIS A 44 8.41 7.54 20.32
N ALA A 45 7.81 6.50 19.76
CA ALA A 45 7.33 5.42 20.59
C ALA A 45 8.59 4.76 21.20
N ASP A 46 8.74 4.88 22.51
CA ASP A 46 9.69 4.05 23.24
C ASP A 46 9.18 2.60 23.22
N ALA A 47 9.47 1.87 22.12
CA ALA A 47 9.20 0.44 21.99
C ALA A 47 9.83 -0.39 23.14
N SER A 48 10.76 0.23 23.88
CA SER A 48 11.41 -0.33 25.06
C SER A 48 10.51 -0.51 26.30
N ALA A 49 9.34 0.13 26.38
CA ALA A 49 8.53 0.12 27.60
C ALA A 49 7.44 -0.98 27.66
N GLU A 50 6.97 -1.53 26.54
CA GLU A 50 5.85 -2.51 26.54
C GLU A 50 6.07 -3.78 25.72
N VAL A 51 7.09 -3.86 24.85
CA VAL A 51 7.37 -5.09 24.10
C VAL A 51 8.44 -5.89 24.84
N ALA A 52 8.04 -6.93 25.56
CA ALA A 52 8.99 -7.93 26.02
C ALA A 52 9.63 -8.55 24.77
N TYR A 53 10.89 -8.20 24.48
CA TYR A 53 11.66 -8.80 23.40
C TYR A 53 11.62 -10.32 23.56
N VAL A 54 10.76 -10.97 22.77
CA VAL A 54 10.60 -12.41 22.79
C VAL A 54 11.84 -13.01 22.13
N SER A 55 12.40 -14.07 22.71
CA SER A 55 13.52 -14.78 22.07
C SER A 55 13.12 -15.17 20.65
N PRO A 56 13.94 -14.86 19.62
CA PRO A 56 13.58 -15.09 18.23
C PRO A 56 13.34 -16.59 18.03
N THR A 57 12.08 -16.92 17.76
CA THR A 57 11.69 -18.26 17.31
C THR A 57 11.68 -18.23 15.79
N PRO A 58 12.25 -19.25 15.10
CA PRO A 58 12.29 -19.28 13.63
C PRO A 58 10.90 -19.22 12.99
N ARG A 59 9.87 -19.67 13.70
CA ARG A 59 8.46 -19.53 13.31
C ARG A 59 7.67 -19.01 14.50
N SER A 60 6.98 -17.88 14.32
CA SER A 60 6.15 -17.26 15.34
C SER A 60 4.75 -16.97 14.81
N THR A 61 3.75 -17.04 15.69
CA THR A 61 2.40 -16.57 15.41
C THR A 61 2.07 -15.47 16.41
N VAL A 62 1.68 -14.31 15.89
CA VAL A 62 1.37 -13.11 16.68
C VAL A 62 -0.04 -12.63 16.37
N THR A 63 -0.66 -11.98 17.35
CA THR A 63 -1.84 -11.15 17.11
C THR A 63 -1.35 -9.80 16.56
N ALA A 64 -1.50 -9.58 15.26
CA ALA A 64 -1.18 -8.32 14.62
C ALA A 64 -2.39 -7.38 14.72
N GLU A 65 -2.18 -6.20 15.31
CA GLU A 65 -3.20 -5.16 15.40
C GLU A 65 -3.08 -4.21 14.23
N TYR A 66 -4.20 -3.78 13.67
CA TYR A 66 -4.26 -2.83 12.58
C TYR A 66 -5.58 -2.06 12.61
N CYS A 67 -5.70 -1.01 11.81
CA CYS A 67 -6.89 -0.19 11.66
C CYS A 67 -7.71 -0.65 10.47
N SER A 68 -9.00 -0.91 10.70
CA SER A 68 -10.01 -1.19 9.69
C SER A 68 -10.94 0.00 9.55
N GLU A 69 -11.07 0.52 8.33
CA GLU A 69 -11.99 1.60 8.01
C GLU A 69 -13.46 1.20 8.25
N VAL A 70 -13.78 -0.08 8.05
CA VAL A 70 -15.13 -0.60 8.31
C VAL A 70 -15.44 -0.62 9.80
N VAL A 71 -14.48 -1.02 10.63
CA VAL A 71 -14.64 -0.95 12.09
C VAL A 71 -14.77 0.50 12.55
N ALA A 72 -13.92 1.42 12.06
CA ALA A 72 -14.00 2.83 12.41
C ALA A 72 -15.35 3.46 12.03
N ALA A 73 -15.91 3.07 10.87
CA ALA A 73 -17.19 3.59 10.40
C ALA A 73 -18.40 3.06 11.18
N LEU A 74 -18.33 1.81 11.67
CA LEU A 74 -19.45 1.12 12.29
C LEU A 74 -19.42 1.11 13.83
N ASP A 75 -18.27 1.32 14.45
CA ASP A 75 -18.11 1.42 15.91
C ASP A 75 -17.64 2.82 16.36
N PRO A 76 -18.56 3.72 16.73
CA PRO A 76 -18.21 5.06 17.23
C PRO A 76 -17.38 5.05 18.52
N ALA A 77 -17.36 3.95 19.28
CA ALA A 77 -16.53 3.81 20.48
C ALA A 77 -15.08 3.39 20.14
N ASN A 78 -14.82 2.99 18.89
CA ASN A 78 -13.51 2.64 18.35
C ASN A 78 -13.16 3.54 17.15
N PRO A 79 -12.87 4.83 17.38
CA PRO A 79 -12.64 5.79 16.30
C PRO A 79 -11.37 5.49 15.48
N SER A 80 -10.42 4.76 16.04
CA SER A 80 -9.24 4.27 15.31
C SER A 80 -9.55 3.09 14.37
N GLY A 81 -10.73 2.48 14.48
CA GLY A 81 -11.05 1.24 13.76
C GLY A 81 -10.15 0.08 14.15
N ARG A 82 -9.52 0.12 15.32
CA ARG A 82 -8.52 -0.86 15.72
C ARG A 82 -9.15 -2.24 15.82
N THR A 83 -8.58 -3.18 15.10
CA THR A 83 -8.90 -4.60 15.14
C THR A 83 -7.62 -5.43 15.12
N SER A 84 -7.74 -6.75 15.02
CA SER A 84 -6.59 -7.64 14.98
C SER A 84 -6.84 -8.94 14.23
N THR A 85 -5.77 -9.55 13.74
CA THR A 85 -5.78 -10.89 13.17
C THR A 85 -4.57 -11.68 13.63
N GLN A 86 -4.68 -13.02 13.62
CA GLN A 86 -3.52 -13.88 13.76
C GLN A 86 -2.67 -13.84 12.48
N MET A 87 -1.36 -13.75 12.65
CA MET A 87 -0.39 -13.78 11.56
C MET A 87 0.77 -14.69 11.96
N THR A 88 1.11 -15.63 11.09
CA THR A 88 2.33 -16.45 11.23
C THR A 88 3.44 -15.84 10.39
N PHE A 89 4.66 -15.84 10.91
CA PHE A 89 5.87 -15.46 10.20
C PHE A 89 6.93 -16.55 10.39
N ASP A 90 7.48 -17.04 9.28
CA ASP A 90 8.44 -18.14 9.28
C ASP A 90 9.72 -17.73 8.56
N ASP A 91 10.82 -17.71 9.29
CA ASP A 91 12.14 -17.33 8.79
C ASP A 91 12.62 -18.26 7.67
N SER A 92 12.11 -19.50 7.60
CA SER A 92 12.47 -20.46 6.56
C SER A 92 12.05 -20.02 5.15
N TRP A 93 11.08 -19.10 5.04
CA TRP A 93 10.65 -18.57 3.74
C TRP A 93 11.76 -17.83 2.99
N PHE A 94 12.74 -17.27 3.71
CA PHE A 94 13.83 -16.45 3.14
C PHE A 94 15.06 -17.24 2.67
N PHE A 95 15.00 -18.57 2.80
CA PHE A 95 15.96 -19.52 2.21
C PHE A 95 15.45 -20.15 0.91
N ARG A 96 14.20 -19.90 0.54
CA ARG A 96 13.62 -20.36 -0.73
C ARG A 96 13.95 -19.37 -1.85
N ASP A 97 13.70 -19.76 -3.10
CA ASP A 97 13.86 -18.83 -4.22
C ASP A 97 12.76 -17.76 -4.18
N ALA A 98 13.15 -16.49 -4.15
CA ALA A 98 12.22 -15.37 -4.16
C ALA A 98 11.33 -15.29 -5.41
N ARG A 99 11.73 -15.95 -6.52
CA ARG A 99 10.95 -16.04 -7.76
C ARG A 99 9.82 -17.08 -7.71
N THR A 100 9.72 -17.82 -6.62
CA THR A 100 8.61 -18.76 -6.39
C THR A 100 7.59 -18.13 -5.46
N TYR A 101 6.32 -18.06 -5.90
CA TYR A 101 5.24 -17.53 -5.08
C TYR A 101 5.05 -18.38 -3.80
N GLN A 102 5.08 -17.72 -2.64
CA GLN A 102 4.84 -18.35 -1.34
C GLN A 102 3.58 -17.78 -0.73
N HIS A 103 2.50 -18.56 -0.72
CA HIS A 103 1.20 -18.08 -0.26
C HIS A 103 1.21 -17.64 1.21
N ASP A 104 1.81 -18.41 2.11
CA ASP A 104 1.87 -18.05 3.54
C ASP A 104 2.63 -16.74 3.80
N LEU A 105 3.74 -16.51 3.06
CA LEU A 105 4.49 -15.24 3.11
C LEU A 105 3.64 -14.10 2.56
N ALA A 106 2.95 -14.31 1.43
CA ALA A 106 2.02 -13.32 0.88
C ALA A 106 0.91 -12.99 1.90
N THR A 107 0.36 -13.98 2.60
CA THR A 107 -0.66 -13.76 3.63
C THR A 107 -0.11 -12.94 4.78
N ALA A 108 1.12 -13.22 5.26
CA ALA A 108 1.79 -12.37 6.24
C ALA A 108 2.03 -10.94 5.73
N CYS A 109 2.46 -10.78 4.47
CA CYS A 109 2.66 -9.48 3.84
C CYS A 109 1.37 -8.66 3.71
N SER A 110 0.21 -9.30 3.50
CA SER A 110 -1.08 -8.60 3.44
C SER A 110 -1.43 -7.95 4.78
N VAL A 111 -1.15 -8.65 5.88
CA VAL A 111 -1.34 -8.15 7.24
C VAL A 111 -0.31 -7.08 7.56
N LEU A 112 0.97 -7.31 7.23
CA LEU A 112 2.04 -6.31 7.43
C LEU A 112 1.79 -5.01 6.64
N ALA A 113 1.21 -5.08 5.45
CA ALA A 113 0.82 -3.89 4.69
C ALA A 113 -0.29 -3.09 5.42
N ALA A 114 -1.28 -3.78 5.99
CA ALA A 114 -2.32 -3.13 6.80
C ALA A 114 -1.74 -2.53 8.09
N VAL A 115 -0.83 -3.24 8.76
CA VAL A 115 -0.11 -2.77 9.95
C VAL A 115 0.68 -1.49 9.63
N CYS A 116 1.44 -1.48 8.53
CA CYS A 116 2.22 -0.30 8.12
C CYS A 116 1.29 0.88 7.80
N ASN A 117 0.17 0.65 7.11
CA ASN A 117 -0.81 1.70 6.90
C ASN A 117 -1.23 2.30 8.24
N SER A 118 -1.65 1.45 9.17
CA SER A 118 -2.23 1.80 10.48
C SER A 118 -1.33 2.69 11.33
N GLU A 119 -0.01 2.66 11.10
CA GLU A 119 0.96 3.46 11.82
C GLU A 119 0.65 4.97 11.76
N SER A 120 0.08 5.47 10.67
CA SER A 120 -0.34 6.88 10.59
C SER A 120 -1.34 7.28 11.67
N GLN A 121 -2.29 6.40 12.03
CA GLN A 121 -3.28 6.69 13.07
C GLN A 121 -2.63 6.95 14.43
N TYR A 122 -1.51 6.29 14.71
CA TYR A 122 -0.70 6.53 15.91
C TYR A 122 -0.04 7.90 15.88
N TYR A 123 0.62 8.25 14.77
CA TYR A 123 1.25 9.56 14.60
C TYR A 123 0.27 10.73 14.55
N ASP A 124 -0.99 10.47 14.18
CA ASP A 124 -2.10 11.43 14.22
C ASP A 124 -2.74 11.59 15.59
N GLY A 125 -2.32 10.78 16.56
CA GLY A 125 -2.86 10.80 17.91
C GLY A 125 -4.34 10.41 17.96
N VAL A 126 -4.80 9.57 17.03
CA VAL A 126 -6.19 9.10 17.02
C VAL A 126 -6.44 8.26 18.27
N ALA A 127 -7.53 8.55 18.98
CA ALA A 127 -7.84 7.90 20.25
C ALA A 127 -7.93 6.37 20.08
N GLY A 128 -7.20 5.64 20.92
CA GLY A 128 -7.15 4.17 20.89
C GLY A 128 -6.10 3.56 19.96
N SER A 129 -5.43 4.38 19.14
CA SER A 129 -4.30 3.97 18.31
C SER A 129 -3.07 3.59 19.14
N VAL A 130 -2.21 2.77 18.56
CA VAL A 130 -0.97 2.24 19.14
C VAL A 130 0.12 2.20 18.08
N PRO A 131 1.41 2.14 18.41
CA PRO A 131 2.47 1.98 17.42
C PRO A 131 2.41 0.57 16.81
N TYR A 132 1.61 0.40 15.76
CA TYR A 132 1.19 -0.87 15.18
C TYR A 132 2.37 -1.63 14.57
N ALA A 133 3.17 -0.95 13.76
CA ALA A 133 4.34 -1.48 13.08
C ALA A 133 5.42 -1.88 14.08
N GLU A 134 5.76 -1.01 15.03
CA GLU A 134 6.77 -1.30 16.05
C GLU A 134 6.37 -2.49 16.94
N ARG A 135 5.12 -2.53 17.40
CA ARG A 135 4.62 -3.64 18.23
C ARG A 135 4.62 -4.96 17.45
N THR A 136 4.10 -4.95 16.22
CA THR A 136 4.00 -6.17 15.41
C THR A 136 5.39 -6.67 15.00
N LEU A 137 6.23 -5.80 14.44
CA LEU A 137 7.58 -6.17 14.01
C LEU A 137 8.46 -6.58 15.20
N GLY A 138 8.38 -5.88 16.33
CA GLY A 138 9.05 -6.26 17.57
C GLY A 138 8.63 -7.65 18.08
N ALA A 139 7.33 -7.96 18.03
CA ALA A 139 6.83 -9.30 18.39
C ALA A 139 7.28 -10.40 17.43
N LEU A 140 7.56 -10.07 16.17
CA LEU A 140 8.13 -10.97 15.17
C LEU A 140 9.66 -11.11 15.27
N GLY A 141 10.29 -10.39 16.19
CA GLY A 141 11.74 -10.41 16.40
C GLY A 141 12.53 -9.51 15.47
N PHE A 142 11.90 -8.53 14.82
CA PHE A 142 12.62 -7.45 14.16
C PHE A 142 13.15 -6.43 15.19
N HIS A 143 14.18 -5.72 14.79
CA HIS A 143 14.93 -4.73 15.54
C HIS A 143 15.14 -3.49 14.69
N ASP A 144 15.63 -2.41 15.32
CA ASP A 144 15.94 -1.14 14.66
C ASP A 144 14.76 -0.63 13.80
N VAL A 145 13.54 -0.79 14.32
CA VAL A 145 12.31 -0.40 13.62
C VAL A 145 12.27 1.12 13.49
N ARG A 146 12.11 1.62 12.27
CA ARG A 146 12.05 3.04 11.91
C ARG A 146 10.71 3.38 11.29
N THR A 147 10.01 4.29 11.94
CA THR A 147 8.64 4.76 11.64
C THR A 147 8.58 6.29 11.65
N GLU A 148 9.72 6.98 11.73
CA GLU A 148 9.78 8.44 11.83
C GLU A 148 9.22 9.16 10.60
N SER A 149 9.24 8.49 9.43
CA SER A 149 8.64 9.01 8.20
C SER A 149 7.14 9.30 8.35
N TYR A 150 6.42 8.57 9.22
CA TYR A 150 5.01 8.79 9.49
C TYR A 150 4.76 10.07 10.30
N ALA A 151 5.66 10.43 11.23
CA ALA A 151 5.55 11.66 12.01
C ALA A 151 5.58 12.93 11.13
N MET A 152 6.35 12.85 10.05
CA MET A 152 6.53 13.94 9.09
C MET A 152 5.36 14.09 8.12
N ARG A 153 4.48 13.07 8.01
CA ARG A 153 3.59 12.87 6.84
C ARG A 153 2.15 12.49 7.19
N SER A 154 1.74 12.64 8.44
CA SER A 154 0.38 12.23 8.88
C SER A 154 -0.54 13.43 9.21
N SER A 155 -0.07 14.68 9.15
CA SER A 155 -0.99 15.79 9.44
C SER A 155 -2.13 15.93 8.41
N ILE A 156 -3.37 16.06 8.88
CA ILE A 156 -4.61 16.29 8.08
C ILE A 156 -4.48 17.46 7.07
N LEU A 157 -3.49 18.34 7.26
CA LEU A 157 -3.19 19.45 6.36
C LEU A 157 -2.35 19.02 5.14
N ASP A 158 -1.55 17.96 5.25
CA ASP A 158 -0.86 17.32 4.11
C ASP A 158 -1.83 16.51 3.24
N GLU A 159 -2.85 15.92 3.85
CA GLU A 159 -3.93 15.17 3.18
C GLU A 159 -4.73 16.07 2.22
N VAL A 160 -5.19 17.23 2.72
CA VAL A 160 -5.90 18.24 1.93
C VAL A 160 -4.96 18.93 0.92
N SER A 161 -3.67 19.08 1.24
CA SER A 161 -2.67 19.62 0.31
C SER A 161 -2.38 18.66 -0.84
N SER A 162 -2.23 17.35 -0.58
CA SER A 162 -1.97 16.33 -1.61
C SER A 162 -3.14 16.22 -2.61
N LEU A 163 -4.37 16.29 -2.09
CA LEU A 163 -5.61 16.25 -2.89
C LEU A 163 -5.78 17.47 -3.79
N LEU A 164 -5.25 18.64 -3.40
CA LEU A 164 -5.48 19.93 -4.08
C LEU A 164 -4.28 20.47 -4.84
N MET A 165 -3.06 20.06 -4.49
CA MET A 165 -1.81 20.54 -5.09
C MET A 165 -1.05 19.47 -5.87
N GLY A 166 -1.51 18.22 -5.89
CA GLY A 166 -0.82 17.16 -6.63
C GLY A 166 0.56 16.80 -6.07
N SER A 167 0.82 17.09 -4.78
CA SER A 167 2.05 16.67 -4.11
C SER A 167 1.98 15.18 -3.74
N SER A 168 1.93 14.32 -4.76
CA SER A 168 1.97 12.86 -4.67
C SER A 168 3.39 12.30 -4.49
N ASP A 169 4.39 13.17 -4.30
CA ASP A 169 5.81 12.83 -4.48
C ASP A 169 6.48 12.22 -3.23
N VAL A 170 5.70 11.89 -2.19
CA VAL A 170 6.23 11.52 -0.86
C VAL A 170 5.38 10.41 -0.23
N ALA A 171 6.00 9.35 0.31
CA ALA A 171 5.29 8.22 0.96
C ALA A 171 5.85 7.85 2.32
N ALA A 172 5.02 7.65 3.34
CA ALA A 172 5.52 7.12 4.61
C ALA A 172 5.89 5.63 4.46
N TYR A 173 6.85 5.19 5.25
CA TYR A 173 7.43 3.85 5.18
C TYR A 173 7.97 3.39 6.54
N THR A 174 7.97 2.08 6.72
CA THR A 174 8.51 1.35 7.86
C THR A 174 9.74 0.57 7.41
N LEU A 175 10.87 0.77 8.09
CA LEU A 175 12.07 -0.04 7.90
C LEU A 175 12.34 -0.83 9.18
N ALA A 176 12.77 -2.08 9.04
CA ALA A 176 13.22 -2.87 10.18
C ALA A 176 14.22 -3.92 9.73
N SER A 177 15.00 -4.47 10.66
CA SER A 177 15.94 -5.56 10.37
C SER A 177 15.73 -6.75 11.30
N LYS A 178 15.98 -7.96 10.80
CA LYS A 178 15.96 -9.19 11.60
C LYS A 178 17.14 -10.07 11.20
N THR A 179 17.86 -10.59 12.19
CA THR A 179 18.89 -11.60 11.94
C THR A 179 18.23 -12.97 11.89
N ILE A 180 18.33 -13.66 10.76
CA ILE A 180 17.85 -15.02 10.55
C ILE A 180 19.04 -15.99 10.66
N ALA A 181 18.89 -17.00 11.51
CA ALA A 181 19.90 -18.04 11.68
C ALA A 181 20.04 -18.89 10.41
N ALA A 182 21.27 -19.25 10.04
CA ALA A 182 21.53 -20.04 8.83
C ALA A 182 20.96 -21.47 8.91
N GLU A 183 20.48 -22.00 7.78
CA GLU A 183 20.23 -23.43 7.61
C GLU A 183 21.57 -24.18 7.50
N GLN A 184 22.13 -24.63 8.63
CA GLN A 184 23.32 -25.49 8.76
C GLN A 184 24.69 -24.81 8.48
N ASP A 185 25.44 -24.48 9.54
CA ASP A 185 26.85 -24.00 9.56
C ASP A 185 27.19 -22.78 8.66
N GLY A 186 26.20 -22.18 7.99
CA GLY A 186 26.33 -20.98 7.18
C GLY A 186 26.38 -19.69 7.98
N GLN A 187 26.71 -18.59 7.30
CA GLN A 187 26.59 -17.26 7.88
C GLN A 187 25.11 -16.88 8.04
N PRO A 188 24.73 -16.22 9.16
CA PRO A 188 23.38 -15.70 9.33
C PRO A 188 23.04 -14.72 8.22
N VAL A 189 21.76 -14.61 7.92
CA VAL A 189 21.23 -13.70 6.92
C VAL A 189 20.55 -12.52 7.63
N THR A 190 20.77 -11.31 7.14
CA THR A 190 19.99 -10.15 7.59
C THR A 190 18.79 -9.96 6.68
N LEU A 191 17.59 -10.06 7.24
CA LEU A 191 16.35 -9.68 6.59
C LEU A 191 16.08 -8.20 6.85
N LEU A 192 16.05 -7.41 5.78
CA LEU A 192 15.49 -6.06 5.76
C LEU A 192 13.99 -6.13 5.44
N PHE A 193 13.17 -5.51 6.27
CA PHE A 193 11.76 -5.29 5.98
C PHE A 193 11.54 -3.86 5.51
N VAL A 194 10.77 -3.71 4.43
CA VAL A 194 10.35 -2.43 3.85
C VAL A 194 8.83 -2.48 3.67
N GLY A 195 8.10 -1.81 4.57
CA GLY A 195 6.66 -1.66 4.49
C GLY A 195 6.30 -0.25 4.04
N ILE A 196 5.55 -0.10 2.95
CA ILE A 196 5.25 1.23 2.39
C ILE A 196 3.77 1.56 2.59
N ARG A 197 3.51 2.75 3.13
CA ARG A 197 2.16 3.25 3.41
C ARG A 197 1.40 3.56 2.12
N GLY A 198 0.17 3.08 2.06
CA GLY A 198 -0.84 3.50 1.08
C GLY A 198 -1.54 4.81 1.46
N THR A 199 -2.76 4.97 0.94
CA THR A 199 -3.68 6.07 1.22
C THR A 199 -4.97 5.55 1.88
N TYR A 200 -5.66 6.38 2.65
CA TYR A 200 -6.88 6.00 3.35
C TYR A 200 -8.16 6.48 2.63
N GLY A 201 -9.27 5.77 2.80
CA GLY A 201 -10.59 6.24 2.38
C GLY A 201 -10.71 6.56 0.88
N ALA A 202 -11.27 7.73 0.52
CA ALA A 202 -11.49 8.15 -0.87
C ALA A 202 -10.28 8.84 -1.53
N GLU A 203 -9.15 8.94 -0.82
CA GLU A 203 -7.96 9.68 -1.26
C GLU A 203 -7.20 9.00 -2.41
N TRP A 204 -7.49 7.73 -2.68
CA TRP A 204 -6.97 7.03 -3.87
C TRP A 204 -7.36 7.75 -5.17
N LEU A 205 -8.39 8.61 -5.15
CA LEU A 205 -8.75 9.47 -6.28
C LEU A 205 -7.67 10.53 -6.62
N SER A 206 -6.78 10.88 -5.69
CA SER A 206 -5.63 11.74 -5.98
C SER A 206 -4.52 11.01 -6.75
N ASN A 207 -4.49 9.67 -6.71
CA ASN A 207 -3.55 8.84 -7.48
C ASN A 207 -3.80 8.89 -9.00
N PHE A 208 -4.91 9.50 -9.44
CA PHE A 208 -5.19 9.82 -10.85
C PHE A 208 -4.57 11.13 -11.30
N ASN A 209 -3.67 11.72 -10.50
CA ASN A 209 -2.98 12.92 -10.92
C ASN A 209 -1.91 12.60 -11.97
N PHE A 210 -2.32 12.56 -13.23
CA PHE A 210 -1.43 12.45 -14.39
C PHE A 210 -0.81 13.79 -14.81
N LEU A 211 -1.00 14.86 -14.05
CA LEU A 211 -0.42 16.17 -14.36
C LEU A 211 1.11 16.07 -14.28
N GLY A 212 1.78 16.20 -15.42
CA GLY A 212 3.24 16.12 -15.53
C GLY A 212 3.78 14.81 -16.08
N GLN A 213 2.94 13.78 -16.30
CA GLN A 213 3.36 12.54 -16.95
C GLN A 213 3.76 12.82 -18.40
N SER A 214 5.04 12.65 -18.73
CA SER A 214 5.52 12.82 -20.11
C SER A 214 5.33 11.54 -20.92
N ALA A 215 5.17 11.67 -22.24
CA ALA A 215 4.99 10.51 -23.12
C ALA A 215 6.23 9.58 -23.19
N GLY A 216 7.39 10.05 -22.71
CA GLY A 216 8.65 9.33 -22.70
C GLY A 216 8.99 8.63 -21.38
N GLU A 217 8.28 8.94 -20.29
CA GLU A 217 8.44 8.25 -19.00
C GLU A 217 7.62 6.96 -18.98
N ALA A 218 8.30 5.85 -18.69
CA ALA A 218 7.65 4.55 -18.55
C ALA A 218 6.84 4.48 -17.26
N ASP A 219 7.41 4.89 -16.13
CA ASP A 219 6.78 4.79 -14.83
C ASP A 219 5.89 6.00 -14.51
N HIS A 220 4.88 5.77 -13.67
CA HIS A 220 3.99 6.83 -13.19
C HIS A 220 4.77 7.79 -12.30
N ARG A 221 4.92 9.06 -12.72
CA ARG A 221 5.85 10.01 -12.10
C ARG A 221 5.63 10.19 -10.60
N GLY A 222 4.37 10.28 -10.16
CA GLY A 222 4.05 10.46 -8.74
C GLY A 222 4.40 9.22 -7.88
N PHE A 223 4.30 8.01 -8.44
CA PHE A 223 4.72 6.81 -7.71
C PHE A 223 6.23 6.67 -7.73
N LYS A 224 6.87 7.00 -8.86
CA LYS A 224 8.33 6.95 -9.02
C LYS A 224 9.04 7.94 -8.10
N ALA A 225 8.56 9.18 -8.01
CA ALA A 225 9.15 10.17 -7.09
C ALA A 225 9.07 9.73 -5.61
N ALA A 226 7.93 9.16 -5.20
CA ALA A 226 7.78 8.63 -3.85
C ALA A 226 8.64 7.36 -3.63
N GLU A 227 8.88 6.58 -4.68
CA GLU A 227 9.76 5.41 -4.64
C GLU A 227 11.24 5.81 -4.51
N GLU A 228 11.72 6.76 -5.30
CA GLU A 228 13.09 7.29 -5.25
C GLU A 228 13.48 7.70 -3.81
N GLU A 229 12.54 8.31 -3.07
CA GLU A 229 12.72 8.68 -1.67
C GLU A 229 12.78 7.47 -0.72
N VAL A 230 11.94 6.46 -0.93
CA VAL A 230 11.97 5.21 -0.15
C VAL A 230 13.27 4.46 -0.43
N GLU A 231 13.72 4.41 -1.69
CA GLU A 231 14.96 3.77 -2.08
C GLU A 231 16.17 4.42 -1.39
N GLU A 232 16.24 5.75 -1.37
CA GLU A 232 17.29 6.49 -0.64
C GLU A 232 17.30 6.11 0.85
N ALA A 233 16.12 6.05 1.47
CA ALA A 233 15.99 5.68 2.88
C ALA A 233 16.42 4.22 3.14
N VAL A 234 16.03 3.27 2.28
CA VAL A 234 16.42 1.85 2.36
C VAL A 234 17.93 1.70 2.21
N ARG A 235 18.55 2.39 1.25
CA ARG A 235 20.00 2.37 1.02
C ARG A 235 20.76 2.97 2.21
N SER A 236 20.28 4.10 2.74
CA SER A 236 20.87 4.71 3.93
C SER A 236 20.78 3.77 5.14
N TYR A 237 19.62 3.16 5.36
CA TYR A 237 19.41 2.18 6.44
C TYR A 237 20.34 0.97 6.31
N ALA A 238 20.45 0.39 5.11
CA ALA A 238 21.35 -0.73 4.84
C ALA A 238 22.83 -0.36 5.07
N HIS A 239 23.24 0.84 4.67
CA HIS A 239 24.60 1.34 4.89
C HIS A 239 24.90 1.55 6.37
N GLU A 240 23.98 2.14 7.13
CA GLU A 240 24.13 2.37 8.58
C GLU A 240 24.24 1.06 9.37
N LEU A 241 23.50 0.03 8.96
CA LEU A 241 23.61 -1.31 9.54
C LEU A 241 24.87 -2.08 9.07
N GLY A 242 25.61 -1.55 8.09
CA GLY A 242 26.81 -2.19 7.54
C GLY A 242 26.52 -3.52 6.85
N LEU A 243 25.39 -3.61 6.14
CA LEU A 243 24.94 -4.87 5.56
C LEU A 243 25.87 -5.34 4.44
N ASP A 244 26.09 -6.66 4.41
CA ASP A 244 26.72 -7.35 3.28
C ASP A 244 25.64 -7.79 2.29
N PRO A 245 25.63 -7.27 1.05
CA PRO A 245 24.66 -7.68 0.04
C PRO A 245 24.57 -9.19 -0.16
N ALA A 246 25.67 -9.93 -0.06
CA ALA A 246 25.68 -11.39 -0.24
C ALA A 246 24.87 -12.14 0.83
N HIS A 247 24.73 -11.54 2.02
CA HIS A 247 24.03 -12.10 3.17
C HIS A 247 22.78 -11.30 3.55
N THR A 248 22.27 -10.47 2.64
CA THR A 248 21.06 -9.70 2.84
C THR A 248 19.88 -10.32 2.10
N ARG A 249 18.69 -10.22 2.69
CA ARG A 249 17.39 -10.45 2.06
C ARG A 249 16.54 -9.22 2.28
N ILE A 250 15.67 -8.90 1.35
CA ILE A 250 14.78 -7.74 1.43
C ILE A 250 13.35 -8.23 1.25
N LEU A 251 12.47 -7.91 2.19
CA LEU A 251 11.03 -8.13 2.08
C LEU A 251 10.34 -6.77 1.89
N ILE A 252 9.69 -6.60 0.75
CA ILE A 252 9.02 -5.37 0.35
C ILE A 252 7.51 -5.65 0.29
N THR A 253 6.72 -4.84 0.99
CA THR A 253 5.26 -4.95 0.94
C THR A 253 4.58 -3.59 0.98
N GLY A 254 3.38 -3.53 0.41
CA GLY A 254 2.55 -2.34 0.42
C GLY A 254 1.15 -2.63 -0.12
N HIS A 255 0.20 -1.81 0.32
CA HIS A 255 -1.18 -1.85 -0.12
C HIS A 255 -1.55 -0.58 -0.91
N SER A 256 -2.38 -0.70 -1.95
CA SER A 256 -2.85 0.44 -2.76
C SER A 256 -1.67 1.25 -3.32
N ARG A 257 -1.64 2.58 -3.12
CA ARG A 257 -0.49 3.44 -3.48
C ARG A 257 0.84 2.89 -2.98
N GLY A 258 0.89 2.39 -1.74
CA GLY A 258 2.11 1.80 -1.17
C GLY A 258 2.53 0.52 -1.92
N GLY A 259 1.56 -0.23 -2.46
CA GLY A 259 1.81 -1.36 -3.33
C GLY A 259 2.41 -0.97 -4.69
N ALA A 260 1.99 0.15 -5.29
CA ALA A 260 2.63 0.65 -6.51
C ALA A 260 4.07 1.11 -6.28
N ILE A 261 4.32 1.80 -5.16
CA ILE A 261 5.68 2.22 -4.78
C ILE A 261 6.55 1.01 -4.46
N ALA A 262 6.02 0.01 -3.74
CA ALA A 262 6.69 -1.27 -3.51
C ALA A 262 7.02 -2.03 -4.81
N ASN A 263 6.13 -1.99 -5.79
CA ASN A 263 6.34 -2.60 -7.11
C ASN A 263 7.51 -1.96 -7.86
N LEU A 264 7.56 -0.62 -7.88
CA LEU A 264 8.65 0.13 -8.49
C LEU A 264 9.98 -0.08 -7.74
N LEU A 265 9.96 -0.03 -6.41
CA LEU A 265 11.15 -0.23 -5.58
C LEU A 265 11.80 -1.58 -5.82
N ALA A 266 10.98 -2.64 -5.89
CA ALA A 266 11.49 -3.97 -6.16
C ALA A 266 12.12 -4.05 -7.56
N ALA A 267 11.48 -3.46 -8.57
CA ALA A 267 12.01 -3.44 -9.93
C ALA A 267 13.37 -2.72 -10.03
N ASP A 268 13.51 -1.56 -9.40
CA ASP A 268 14.77 -0.80 -9.35
C ASP A 268 15.87 -1.53 -8.56
N LEU A 269 15.52 -2.23 -7.48
CA LEU A 269 16.49 -3.04 -6.73
C LEU A 269 16.93 -4.31 -7.49
N ASP A 270 16.08 -4.87 -8.35
CA ASP A 270 16.41 -6.03 -9.20
C ASP A 270 17.23 -5.65 -10.44
N ALA A 271 17.04 -4.44 -10.96
CA ALA A 271 17.73 -3.91 -12.12
C ALA A 271 18.36 -2.53 -11.83
N PRO A 272 19.31 -2.43 -10.88
CA PRO A 272 19.93 -1.16 -10.51
C PRO A 272 20.73 -0.57 -11.67
N GLU A 273 20.86 0.75 -11.70
CA GLU A 273 21.76 1.44 -12.64
C GLU A 273 23.21 0.95 -12.47
N ASP A 274 24.01 0.98 -13.56
CA ASP A 274 25.35 0.38 -13.63
C ASP A 274 26.32 0.81 -12.50
N ASP A 275 26.17 2.03 -11.98
CA ASP A 275 27.04 2.62 -10.93
C ASP A 275 26.49 2.40 -9.50
N VAL A 276 25.35 1.73 -9.35
CA VAL A 276 24.66 1.54 -8.07
C VAL A 276 24.86 0.12 -7.55
N SER A 277 25.46 0.00 -6.37
CA SER A 277 25.65 -1.29 -5.72
C SER A 277 24.32 -1.96 -5.36
N ALA A 278 24.21 -3.26 -5.67
CA ALA A 278 23.09 -4.09 -5.23
C ALA A 278 23.05 -4.20 -3.70
N LEU A 279 21.84 -4.15 -3.12
CA LEU A 279 21.62 -4.32 -1.68
C LEU A 279 21.43 -5.79 -1.26
N ALA A 280 21.05 -6.64 -2.19
CA ALA A 280 20.85 -8.07 -2.02
C ALA A 280 21.04 -8.78 -3.37
N PRO A 281 21.28 -10.10 -3.41
CA PRO A 281 21.13 -10.86 -4.64
C PRO A 281 19.67 -10.77 -5.13
N SER A 282 19.45 -10.82 -6.44
CA SER A 282 18.09 -10.81 -7.03
C SER A 282 17.23 -11.99 -6.54
N SER A 283 17.83 -13.13 -6.21
CA SER A 283 17.13 -14.26 -5.57
C SER A 283 16.78 -14.02 -4.10
N GLY A 284 17.12 -12.86 -3.55
CA GLY A 284 16.95 -12.47 -2.15
C GLY A 284 16.06 -11.25 -1.93
N ILE A 285 15.43 -10.72 -2.98
CA ILE A 285 14.46 -9.64 -2.91
C ILE A 285 13.07 -10.26 -3.07
N TYR A 286 12.19 -10.09 -2.09
CA TYR A 286 10.84 -10.65 -2.05
C TYR A 286 9.86 -9.48 -2.06
N ALA A 287 9.03 -9.37 -3.10
CA ALA A 287 8.07 -8.29 -3.20
C ALA A 287 6.64 -8.83 -3.32
N TYR A 288 5.80 -8.46 -2.36
CA TYR A 288 4.38 -8.83 -2.32
C TYR A 288 3.55 -7.57 -2.19
N THR A 289 2.78 -7.26 -3.22
CA THR A 289 1.96 -6.05 -3.26
C THR A 289 0.48 -6.41 -3.30
N PHE A 290 -0.36 -5.56 -2.72
CA PHE A 290 -1.80 -5.78 -2.59
C PHE A 290 -2.53 -4.56 -3.11
N ALA A 291 -3.58 -4.76 -3.90
CA ALA A 291 -4.38 -3.66 -4.44
C ALA A 291 -3.57 -2.59 -5.19
N ALA A 292 -2.35 -2.92 -5.63
CA ALA A 292 -1.44 -1.94 -6.21
C ALA A 292 -2.06 -1.39 -7.50
N PRO A 293 -2.07 -0.07 -7.76
CA PRO A 293 -2.40 0.45 -9.08
C PRO A 293 -1.32 0.08 -10.12
N CYS A 294 -1.61 0.30 -11.39
CA CYS A 294 -0.70 0.04 -12.51
C CYS A 294 0.40 1.12 -12.57
N ALA A 295 1.59 0.83 -12.06
CA ALA A 295 2.65 1.81 -11.89
C ALA A 295 3.50 2.09 -13.15
N THR A 296 3.49 1.23 -14.18
CA THR A 296 4.48 1.32 -15.28
C THR A 296 3.94 1.04 -16.67
N ARG A 297 4.51 1.67 -17.69
CA ARG A 297 4.33 1.39 -19.13
C ARG A 297 5.53 0.67 -19.74
N ALA A 298 6.54 0.31 -18.94
CA ALA A 298 7.75 -0.37 -19.39
C ALA A 298 7.39 -1.65 -20.16
N ALA A 299 8.07 -1.89 -21.28
CA ALA A 299 7.75 -3.00 -22.20
C ALA A 299 8.31 -4.33 -21.70
N ASP A 300 9.41 -4.27 -20.96
CA ASP A 300 10.17 -5.32 -20.29
C ASP A 300 9.65 -5.63 -18.88
N ARG A 301 8.53 -5.02 -18.44
CA ARG A 301 7.97 -5.21 -17.09
C ARG A 301 7.65 -6.66 -16.67
N HIS A 302 7.68 -7.60 -17.62
CA HIS A 302 7.47 -9.04 -17.38
C HIS A 302 8.75 -9.86 -17.62
N ASP A 303 9.90 -9.22 -17.73
CA ASP A 303 11.20 -9.89 -17.84
C ASP A 303 11.49 -10.75 -16.61
N GLU A 304 12.31 -11.77 -16.79
CA GLU A 304 12.67 -12.74 -15.73
C GLU A 304 13.34 -12.06 -14.52
N ALA A 305 13.98 -10.91 -14.73
CA ALA A 305 14.57 -10.10 -13.68
C ALA A 305 13.57 -9.73 -12.58
N PHE A 306 12.29 -9.52 -12.94
CA PHE A 306 11.21 -9.11 -12.05
C PHE A 306 10.35 -10.29 -11.56
N GLY A 307 10.83 -11.54 -11.72
CA GLY A 307 10.08 -12.76 -11.41
C GLY A 307 9.77 -12.98 -9.93
N ASN A 308 10.36 -12.19 -9.05
CA ASN A 308 10.21 -12.13 -7.59
C ASN A 308 9.19 -11.09 -7.11
N ILE A 309 8.54 -10.37 -8.04
CA ILE A 309 7.51 -9.37 -7.73
C ILE A 309 6.12 -9.97 -7.98
N PHE A 310 5.37 -10.16 -6.89
CA PHE A 310 4.02 -10.71 -6.91
C PHE A 310 2.99 -9.64 -6.55
N ASN A 311 2.04 -9.41 -7.45
CA ASN A 311 0.98 -8.43 -7.29
C ASN A 311 -0.34 -9.15 -7.06
N VAL A 312 -0.84 -9.16 -5.82
CA VAL A 312 -2.15 -9.72 -5.47
C VAL A 312 -3.24 -8.73 -5.88
N VAL A 313 -4.15 -9.19 -6.74
CA VAL A 313 -5.14 -8.36 -7.42
C VAL A 313 -6.53 -8.95 -7.24
N ASN A 314 -7.45 -8.16 -6.71
CA ASN A 314 -8.89 -8.40 -6.81
C ASN A 314 -9.43 -7.76 -8.09
N GLU A 315 -10.06 -8.53 -8.98
CA GLU A 315 -10.62 -7.96 -10.22
C GLU A 315 -11.78 -6.99 -9.92
N ALA A 316 -12.51 -7.18 -8.83
CA ALA A 316 -13.55 -6.24 -8.38
C ALA A 316 -12.97 -4.98 -7.71
N ASP A 317 -11.66 -4.87 -7.54
CA ASP A 317 -11.00 -3.65 -7.07
C ASP A 317 -10.59 -2.78 -8.26
N ILE A 318 -11.31 -1.67 -8.45
CA ILE A 318 -11.09 -0.74 -9.57
C ILE A 318 -9.72 -0.05 -9.51
N VAL A 319 -9.09 0.06 -8.33
CA VAL A 319 -7.74 0.65 -8.20
C VAL A 319 -6.72 -0.21 -8.94
N THR A 320 -6.91 -1.54 -8.95
CA THR A 320 -6.04 -2.45 -9.68
C THR A 320 -6.23 -2.42 -11.20
N GLN A 321 -7.26 -1.73 -11.68
CA GLN A 321 -7.54 -1.59 -13.10
C GLN A 321 -6.98 -0.27 -13.65
N LEU A 322 -6.34 0.51 -12.78
CA LEU A 322 -6.01 1.91 -12.99
C LEU A 322 -4.55 2.19 -12.63
N PRO A 323 -3.88 3.14 -13.31
CA PRO A 323 -4.17 3.65 -14.66
C PRO A 323 -4.49 2.54 -15.68
N LEU A 324 -5.25 2.87 -16.73
CA LEU A 324 -5.83 1.86 -17.63
C LEU A 324 -4.75 1.11 -18.43
N SER A 325 -4.95 -0.20 -18.59
CA SER A 325 -4.11 -1.05 -19.45
C SER A 325 -4.16 -0.63 -20.92
N SER A 326 -5.28 -0.07 -21.38
CA SER A 326 -5.42 0.52 -22.72
C SER A 326 -4.48 1.69 -22.97
N TRP A 327 -3.99 2.35 -21.91
CA TRP A 327 -2.98 3.41 -21.98
C TRP A 327 -1.55 2.84 -21.93
N GLY A 328 -1.41 1.52 -21.86
CA GLY A 328 -0.15 0.79 -21.80
C GLY A 328 0.37 0.55 -20.39
N PHE A 329 -0.37 0.96 -19.35
CA PHE A 329 0.02 0.77 -17.96
C PHE A 329 -0.18 -0.68 -17.48
N GLY A 330 0.67 -1.10 -16.58
CA GLY A 330 0.70 -2.39 -15.90
C GLY A 330 1.56 -2.31 -14.65
N ARG A 331 2.10 -3.45 -14.22
CA ARG A 331 2.98 -3.58 -13.06
C ARG A 331 4.19 -4.42 -13.46
N TYR A 332 5.32 -4.23 -12.78
CA TYR A 332 6.44 -5.16 -12.86
C TYR A 332 6.07 -6.51 -12.23
N GLY A 333 6.59 -7.60 -12.80
CA GLY A 333 6.43 -8.96 -12.31
C GLY A 333 5.08 -9.62 -12.64
N SER A 334 4.63 -10.51 -11.75
CA SER A 334 3.50 -11.41 -11.96
C SER A 334 2.23 -10.95 -11.21
N LYS A 335 1.06 -11.29 -11.75
CA LYS A 335 -0.23 -11.10 -11.08
C LYS A 335 -0.67 -12.38 -10.39
N ILE A 336 -1.15 -12.26 -9.16
CA ILE A 336 -1.86 -13.30 -8.41
C ILE A 336 -3.31 -12.82 -8.31
N ILE A 337 -4.20 -13.44 -9.10
CA ILE A 337 -5.58 -12.99 -9.23
C ILE A 337 -6.44 -13.71 -8.18
N LEU A 338 -7.13 -12.93 -7.35
CA LEU A 338 -8.11 -13.46 -6.40
C LEU A 338 -9.37 -13.93 -7.15
N PRO A 339 -10.08 -14.98 -6.68
CA PRO A 339 -11.29 -15.47 -7.33
C PRO A 339 -12.33 -14.36 -7.57
N SER A 340 -12.93 -14.36 -8.75
CA SER A 340 -13.99 -13.43 -9.15
C SER A 340 -15.30 -14.17 -9.39
N THR A 341 -16.40 -13.45 -9.62
CA THR A 341 -17.73 -14.06 -9.88
C THR A 341 -17.76 -14.97 -11.11
N ALA A 342 -16.73 -14.91 -11.96
CA ALA A 342 -16.55 -15.81 -13.10
C ALA A 342 -15.77 -17.09 -12.77
N SER A 343 -15.18 -17.22 -11.57
CA SER A 343 -14.46 -18.42 -11.13
C SER A 343 -15.43 -19.55 -10.78
N ASP A 344 -15.10 -20.78 -11.19
CA ASP A 344 -15.94 -21.97 -10.94
C ASP A 344 -16.16 -22.27 -9.45
N ASP A 345 -15.18 -21.90 -8.60
CA ASP A 345 -15.15 -22.12 -7.15
C ASP A 345 -15.42 -20.84 -6.35
N PHE A 346 -16.01 -19.81 -6.98
CA PHE A 346 -16.23 -18.52 -6.36
C PHE A 346 -17.09 -18.63 -5.09
N ASP A 347 -18.25 -19.30 -5.15
CA ASP A 347 -19.19 -19.39 -4.02
C ASP A 347 -18.54 -20.04 -2.78
N ASP A 348 -17.83 -21.14 -2.99
CA ASP A 348 -17.13 -21.87 -1.92
C ASP A 348 -16.00 -21.01 -1.33
N SER A 349 -15.20 -20.37 -2.18
CA SER A 349 -14.14 -19.47 -1.74
C SER A 349 -14.70 -18.27 -0.98
N TYR A 350 -15.76 -17.68 -1.50
CA TYR A 350 -16.35 -16.46 -0.97
C TYR A 350 -16.97 -16.70 0.42
N ALA A 351 -17.59 -17.86 0.66
CA ALA A 351 -18.07 -18.23 2.00
C ALA A 351 -16.94 -18.29 3.05
N VAL A 352 -15.75 -18.79 2.66
CA VAL A 352 -14.57 -18.80 3.54
C VAL A 352 -14.05 -17.38 3.78
N VAL A 353 -14.03 -16.54 2.75
CA VAL A 353 -13.65 -15.12 2.85
C VAL A 353 -14.57 -14.38 3.79
N GLN A 354 -15.89 -14.56 3.68
CA GLN A 354 -16.86 -13.93 4.59
C GLN A 354 -16.59 -14.30 6.04
N THR A 355 -16.28 -15.57 6.30
CA THR A 355 -15.93 -16.06 7.65
C THR A 355 -14.62 -15.46 8.15
N ALA A 356 -13.60 -15.33 7.29
CA ALA A 356 -12.33 -14.69 7.67
C ALA A 356 -12.51 -13.20 7.93
N TYR A 357 -13.27 -12.51 7.07
CA TYR A 357 -13.56 -11.09 7.20
C TYR A 357 -14.34 -10.76 8.48
N GLU A 358 -15.40 -11.53 8.78
CA GLU A 358 -16.19 -11.33 10.00
C GLU A 358 -15.37 -11.61 11.26
N ARG A 359 -14.46 -12.60 11.21
CA ARG A 359 -13.52 -12.87 12.31
C ARG A 359 -12.57 -11.70 12.55
N ASN A 360 -12.08 -11.06 11.49
CA ASN A 360 -11.09 -9.98 11.57
C ASN A 360 -11.72 -8.64 11.89
N THR A 361 -12.96 -8.37 11.46
CA THR A 361 -13.60 -7.05 11.62
C THR A 361 -14.74 -7.04 12.63
N GLY A 362 -15.33 -8.20 12.94
CA GLY A 362 -16.59 -8.30 13.69
C GLY A 362 -17.84 -7.98 12.88
N TYR A 363 -17.71 -7.71 11.58
CA TYR A 363 -18.80 -7.33 10.68
C TYR A 363 -18.90 -8.27 9.49
N ALA A 364 -20.12 -8.53 9.03
CA ALA A 364 -20.34 -9.36 7.84
C ALA A 364 -19.80 -8.67 6.58
N LEU A 365 -19.08 -9.43 5.75
CA LEU A 365 -18.74 -9.00 4.39
C LEU A 365 -19.99 -9.17 3.51
N GLY A 366 -20.71 -8.06 3.31
CA GLY A 366 -21.79 -7.99 2.34
C GLY A 366 -21.23 -7.72 0.96
N CYS A 367 -21.67 -8.49 -0.03
CA CYS A 367 -21.49 -8.08 -1.41
C CYS A 367 -22.62 -8.57 -2.31
N ASP A 368 -22.97 -7.72 -3.26
CA ASP A 368 -23.90 -8.01 -4.33
C ASP A 368 -23.08 -8.51 -5.54
N GLU A 369 -23.36 -9.71 -6.03
CA GLU A 369 -22.63 -10.30 -7.18
C GLU A 369 -22.73 -9.42 -8.42
N ASP A 370 -23.86 -8.73 -8.62
CA ASP A 370 -24.04 -7.76 -9.70
C ASP A 370 -23.08 -6.57 -9.52
N ALA A 371 -22.86 -6.11 -8.29
CA ALA A 371 -21.90 -5.06 -7.97
C ALA A 371 -20.46 -5.52 -8.23
N LEU A 372 -20.06 -6.72 -7.79
CA LEU A 372 -18.72 -7.27 -8.06
C LEU A 372 -18.46 -7.40 -9.56
N THR A 373 -19.47 -7.89 -10.30
CA THR A 373 -19.39 -8.03 -11.75
C THR A 373 -19.25 -6.67 -12.43
N ALA A 374 -20.02 -5.66 -12.02
CA ALA A 374 -19.90 -4.30 -12.54
C ALA A 374 -18.51 -3.70 -12.26
N LEU A 375 -17.95 -3.94 -11.07
CA LEU A 375 -16.61 -3.48 -10.71
C LEU A 375 -15.52 -4.18 -11.53
N SER A 376 -15.63 -5.49 -11.75
CA SER A 376 -14.67 -6.24 -12.58
C SER A 376 -14.64 -5.77 -14.04
N ALA A 377 -15.76 -5.26 -14.54
CA ALA A 377 -15.88 -4.72 -15.89
C ALA A 377 -15.47 -3.24 -16.02
N PHE A 378 -15.11 -2.58 -14.91
CA PHE A 378 -14.85 -1.14 -14.86
C PHE A 378 -13.77 -0.71 -15.87
N GLY A 379 -12.60 -1.35 -15.88
CA GLY A 379 -11.46 -0.97 -16.69
C GLY A 379 -11.72 -1.11 -18.18
N SER A 380 -12.48 -2.14 -18.58
CA SER A 380 -12.95 -2.31 -19.95
C SER A 380 -13.95 -1.21 -20.35
N THR A 381 -14.89 -0.88 -19.45
CA THR A 381 -15.86 0.20 -19.64
C THR A 381 -15.16 1.56 -19.74
N ALA A 382 -14.22 1.84 -18.85
CA ALA A 382 -13.43 3.06 -18.83
C ALA A 382 -12.56 3.20 -20.09
N SER A 383 -11.96 2.11 -20.57
CA SER A 383 -11.18 2.09 -21.81
C SER A 383 -12.02 2.42 -23.05
N ASN A 384 -13.31 2.06 -23.06
CA ASN A 384 -14.21 2.43 -24.15
C ASN A 384 -14.54 3.92 -24.14
N HIS A 385 -14.69 4.53 -22.96
CA HIS A 385 -14.97 5.96 -22.83
C HIS A 385 -13.72 6.82 -23.02
N VAL A 386 -12.56 6.35 -22.55
CA VAL A 386 -11.28 7.07 -22.55
C VAL A 386 -10.16 6.13 -22.99
N PRO A 387 -10.00 5.88 -24.30
CA PRO A 387 -9.07 4.86 -24.81
C PRO A 387 -7.60 5.25 -24.72
N THR A 388 -7.28 6.55 -24.57
CA THR A 388 -5.91 7.05 -24.45
C THR A 388 -5.82 8.21 -23.45
N LEU A 389 -4.61 8.45 -22.93
CA LEU A 389 -4.30 9.62 -22.10
C LEU A 389 -4.63 10.95 -22.80
N ASP A 390 -4.39 11.06 -24.11
CA ASP A 390 -4.71 12.27 -24.88
C ASP A 390 -6.22 12.56 -24.89
N VAL A 391 -7.04 11.51 -24.92
CA VAL A 391 -8.50 11.66 -24.84
C VAL A 391 -8.91 12.16 -23.46
N LEU A 392 -8.29 11.68 -22.38
CA LEU A 392 -8.55 12.14 -21.01
C LEU A 392 -8.36 13.65 -20.84
N ALA A 393 -7.35 14.22 -21.52
CA ALA A 393 -7.07 15.65 -21.48
C ALA A 393 -8.10 16.52 -22.23
N SER A 394 -9.05 15.90 -22.95
CA SER A 394 -10.10 16.61 -23.69
C SER A 394 -11.39 16.77 -22.85
N PRO A 395 -12.21 17.80 -23.09
CA PRO A 395 -13.50 17.95 -22.40
C PRO A 395 -14.44 16.74 -22.56
N LEU A 396 -14.40 16.07 -23.72
CA LEU A 396 -15.19 14.86 -23.97
C LEU A 396 -14.65 13.65 -23.21
N GLY A 397 -13.33 13.50 -23.09
CA GLY A 397 -12.74 12.43 -22.29
C GLY A 397 -12.90 12.62 -20.79
N ILE A 398 -12.90 13.86 -20.28
CA ILE A 398 -13.27 14.13 -18.88
C ILE A 398 -14.71 13.68 -18.62
N MET A 399 -15.64 13.98 -19.52
CA MET A 399 -17.02 13.49 -19.43
C MET A 399 -17.10 11.96 -19.50
N GLY A 400 -16.32 11.32 -20.37
CA GLY A 400 -16.22 9.87 -20.48
C GLY A 400 -15.64 9.20 -19.21
N ALA A 401 -14.64 9.83 -18.59
CA ALA A 401 -14.09 9.38 -17.31
C ALA A 401 -15.16 9.42 -16.22
N VAL A 402 -15.88 10.56 -16.08
CA VAL A 402 -16.99 10.68 -15.13
C VAL A 402 -18.08 9.64 -15.41
N GLN A 403 -18.44 9.40 -16.68
CA GLN A 403 -19.41 8.39 -17.07
C GLN A 403 -19.02 6.97 -16.63
N SER A 404 -17.73 6.66 -16.58
CA SER A 404 -17.23 5.34 -16.19
C SER A 404 -17.44 5.02 -14.71
N PHE A 405 -17.65 6.04 -13.86
CA PHE A 405 -17.99 5.87 -12.44
C PHE A 405 -19.49 5.89 -12.16
N ILE A 406 -20.33 6.28 -13.13
CA ILE A 406 -21.78 6.36 -12.94
C ILE A 406 -22.34 4.94 -12.77
N GLY A 407 -23.06 4.73 -11.67
CA GLY A 407 -23.73 3.46 -11.39
C GLY A 407 -22.89 2.46 -10.60
N LEU A 408 -21.64 2.78 -10.27
CA LEU A 408 -20.87 1.98 -9.32
C LEU A 408 -21.39 2.19 -7.90
N ASP A 409 -21.50 1.09 -7.15
CA ASP A 409 -21.74 1.14 -5.71
C ASP A 409 -20.45 1.54 -4.99
N LEU A 410 -20.45 2.73 -4.39
CA LEU A 410 -19.28 3.28 -3.68
C LEU A 410 -18.88 2.42 -2.47
N SER A 411 -19.84 1.81 -1.78
CA SER A 411 -19.55 0.91 -0.66
C SER A 411 -18.86 -0.34 -1.16
N ALA A 412 -19.30 -0.91 -2.29
CA ALA A 412 -18.66 -2.06 -2.91
C ALA A 412 -17.26 -1.72 -3.43
N VAL A 413 -17.06 -0.55 -4.05
CA VAL A 413 -15.74 -0.04 -4.47
C VAL A 413 -14.77 -0.02 -3.29
N LEU A 414 -15.17 0.62 -2.19
CA LEU A 414 -14.34 0.77 -1.00
C LEU A 414 -14.06 -0.59 -0.36
N THR A 415 -15.09 -1.42 -0.20
CA THR A 415 -14.96 -2.76 0.40
C THR A 415 -14.03 -3.64 -0.41
N ALA A 416 -14.15 -3.66 -1.74
CA ALA A 416 -13.28 -4.46 -2.61
C ALA A 416 -11.81 -4.02 -2.53
N HIS A 417 -11.55 -2.76 -2.18
CA HIS A 417 -10.22 -2.18 -2.06
C HIS A 417 -9.61 -2.27 -0.66
N TYR A 418 -10.39 -2.40 0.41
CA TYR A 418 -9.84 -2.34 1.77
C TYR A 418 -8.86 -3.48 2.09
N PRO A 419 -7.83 -3.21 2.93
CA PRO A 419 -6.92 -4.25 3.40
C PRO A 419 -7.64 -5.45 4.03
N ASP A 420 -8.76 -5.23 4.73
CA ASP A 420 -9.58 -6.28 5.33
C ASP A 420 -10.00 -7.37 4.32
N THR A 421 -10.43 -6.94 3.13
CA THR A 421 -10.87 -7.84 2.06
C THR A 421 -9.70 -8.65 1.52
N TYR A 422 -8.55 -8.00 1.28
CA TYR A 422 -7.34 -8.70 0.83
C TYR A 422 -6.83 -9.69 1.89
N ILE A 423 -6.77 -9.29 3.16
CA ILE A 423 -6.38 -10.18 4.26
C ILE A 423 -7.32 -11.40 4.31
N ALA A 424 -8.64 -11.19 4.23
CA ALA A 424 -9.62 -12.27 4.26
C ALA A 424 -9.45 -13.24 3.07
N TRP A 425 -9.23 -12.73 1.86
CA TRP A 425 -8.92 -13.55 0.68
C TRP A 425 -7.62 -14.34 0.84
N MET A 426 -6.57 -13.70 1.34
CA MET A 426 -5.28 -14.35 1.57
C MET A 426 -5.35 -15.42 2.67
N GLN A 427 -6.21 -15.23 3.67
CA GLN A 427 -6.47 -16.25 4.68
C GLN A 427 -7.34 -17.39 4.14
N ALA A 428 -8.28 -17.11 3.24
CA ALA A 428 -9.10 -18.13 2.60
C ALA A 428 -8.29 -19.00 1.62
N GLY A 429 -7.34 -18.41 0.89
CA GLY A 429 -6.46 -19.10 -0.05
C GLY A 429 -5.60 -20.21 0.56
N SER A 430 -5.33 -20.14 1.87
CA SER A 430 -4.59 -21.19 2.59
C SER A 430 -5.35 -22.53 2.66
N ALA A 431 -6.66 -22.53 2.37
CA ALA A 431 -7.47 -23.75 2.25
C ALA A 431 -7.31 -24.48 0.90
N TYR A 432 -6.77 -23.82 -0.14
CA TYR A 432 -6.60 -24.40 -1.48
C TYR A 432 -5.18 -24.96 -1.74
N ALA A 433 -4.21 -24.63 -0.88
CA ALA A 433 -2.83 -25.07 -1.01
C ALA A 433 -2.55 -26.50 -0.47
N GLU A 434 -3.53 -27.16 0.15
CA GLU A 434 -3.41 -28.58 0.55
C GLU A 434 -3.70 -29.59 -0.58
N ALA A 435 -3.99 -29.13 -1.80
CA ALA A 435 -4.24 -30.00 -2.95
C ALA A 435 -3.53 -29.51 -4.22
N ALA A 436 -2.20 -29.67 -4.28
CA ALA A 436 -1.44 -29.76 -5.53
C ALA A 436 -0.27 -30.73 -5.40
#